data_AF-A0A924F0F7-F1
#
_entry.id   AF-A0A924F0F7-F1
#
_cell.length_a   1.000
_cell.length_b   1.000
_cell.length_c   1.000
_cell.angle_alpha   90.00
_cell.angle_beta   90.00
_cell.angle_gamma   90.00
#
_symmetry.space_group_name_H-M   'P 1'
#
loop_
_entity.id
_entity.type
_entity.pdbx_description
1 polymer ?
#
loop_
_entity_poly.entity_id
_entity_poly.type
_entity_poly.pdbx_seq_one_letter_code
_entity_poly.pdbx_strand_id
1 'polypeptide(L)'
;MASSIRTQQETTTSLDGAAVLSAATDYFATRNGIYSAFVEKAGPTYVAMRGQGGEDVIFGVVDIPGGTRVTGSSYLFDQQIARFLSTLPVYVAPPLAPVLPPPADAAEADATPAAPAA
;
A
#
# COMPACT_ATOMS: atom_id res chain seq x y z
N MET A 1 -15.10 3.30 1.03
CA MET A 1 -15.07 4.59 0.31
C MET A 1 -13.62 5.02 0.21
N ALA A 2 -13.05 5.10 -1.00
CA ALA A 2 -11.70 5.64 -1.17
C ALA A 2 -11.76 7.16 -0.96
N SER A 3 -11.17 7.64 0.13
CA SER A 3 -10.99 9.07 0.35
C SER A 3 -9.90 9.55 -0.61
N SER A 4 -10.28 10.06 -1.78
CA SER A 4 -9.33 10.69 -2.69
C SER A 4 -8.96 12.05 -2.12
N ILE A 5 -7.95 12.06 -1.25
CA ILE A 5 -7.21 13.29 -0.96
C ILE A 5 -6.55 13.67 -2.29
N ARG A 6 -6.92 14.82 -2.87
CA ARG A 6 -6.64 15.15 -4.29
C ARG A 6 -5.17 15.04 -4.72
N THR A 7 -4.22 14.99 -3.78
CA THR A 7 -2.77 14.92 -4.02
C THR A 7 -2.13 13.61 -3.56
N GLN A 8 -2.91 12.66 -3.04
CA GLN A 8 -2.41 11.33 -2.67
C GLN A 8 -2.50 10.40 -3.88
N GLN A 9 -1.36 9.79 -4.22
CA GLN A 9 -1.23 8.78 -5.26
C GLN A 9 -0.93 7.42 -4.62
N GLU A 10 -1.44 6.34 -5.20
CA GLU A 10 -1.30 4.99 -4.66
C GLU A 10 -0.94 4.00 -5.78
N THR A 11 -0.11 3.01 -5.45
CA THR A 11 0.12 1.82 -6.28
C THR A 11 0.43 0.60 -5.41
N THR A 12 0.51 -0.58 -6.03
CA THR A 12 0.99 -1.81 -5.40
C THR A 12 2.23 -2.33 -6.13
N THR A 13 3.19 -2.86 -5.39
CA THR A 13 4.45 -3.41 -5.92
C THR A 13 4.76 -4.77 -5.31
N SER A 14 5.54 -5.58 -6.01
CA SER A 14 6.07 -6.85 -5.48
C SER A 14 7.30 -6.67 -4.59
N LEU A 15 7.86 -5.45 -4.49
CA LEU A 15 8.93 -5.14 -3.55
C LEU A 15 8.40 -5.12 -2.11
N ASP A 16 9.29 -5.41 -1.15
CA ASP A 16 9.01 -5.17 0.26
C ASP A 16 9.02 -3.68 0.61
N GLY A 17 8.38 -3.32 1.72
CA GLY A 17 8.23 -1.92 2.13
C GLY A 17 9.56 -1.20 2.35
N ALA A 18 10.57 -1.85 2.92
CA ALA A 18 11.87 -1.22 3.16
C ALA A 18 12.60 -0.93 1.83
N ALA A 19 12.54 -1.88 0.88
CA ALA A 19 13.08 -1.68 -0.47
C ALA A 19 12.38 -0.54 -1.21
N VAL A 20 11.07 -0.38 -1.07
CA VAL A 20 10.33 0.76 -1.64
C VAL A 20 10.81 2.09 -1.06
N LEU A 21 10.94 2.19 0.27
CA LEU A 21 11.37 3.42 0.93
C LEU A 21 12.82 3.79 0.58
N SER A 22 13.70 2.79 0.46
CA SER A 22 15.07 2.99 -0.03
C SER A 22 15.07 3.48 -1.48
N ALA A 23 14.32 2.82 -2.37
CA ALA A 23 14.21 3.19 -3.76
C ALA A 23 13.64 4.62 -3.94
N ALA A 24 12.66 5.02 -3.11
CA ALA A 24 12.14 6.38 -3.11
C ALA A 24 13.25 7.37 -2.73
N THR A 25 13.99 7.09 -1.66
CA THR A 25 15.09 7.96 -1.19
C THR A 25 16.13 8.16 -2.29
N ASP A 26 16.60 7.07 -2.90
CA ASP A 26 17.61 7.12 -3.96
C ASP A 26 17.09 7.84 -5.22
N TYR A 27 15.84 7.59 -5.58
CA TYR A 27 15.19 8.20 -6.73
C TYR A 27 15.13 9.73 -6.58
N PHE A 28 14.73 10.25 -5.42
CA PHE A 28 14.61 11.70 -5.22
C PHE A 28 15.94 12.38 -4.90
N ALA A 29 16.92 11.67 -4.32
CA ALA A 29 18.26 12.21 -4.10
C ALA A 29 19.05 12.45 -5.41
N THR A 30 18.75 11.68 -6.47
CA THR A 30 19.51 11.70 -7.74
C THR A 30 18.88 12.59 -8.83
N ARG A 31 17.74 13.23 -8.57
CA ARG A 31 17.06 14.10 -9.55
C ARG A 31 17.75 15.47 -9.67
N ASN A 32 17.69 16.04 -10.87
CA ASN A 32 18.30 17.34 -11.16
C ASN A 32 17.55 18.48 -10.45
N GLY A 33 18.30 19.28 -9.68
CA GLY A 33 17.96 20.58 -9.09
C GLY A 33 16.59 20.70 -8.41
N ILE A 34 15.58 21.14 -9.15
CA ILE A 34 14.28 21.54 -8.60
C ILE A 34 13.44 20.36 -8.09
N TYR A 35 13.76 19.13 -8.50
CA TYR A 35 13.04 17.93 -8.10
C TYR A 35 13.86 17.00 -7.20
N SER A 36 14.98 17.48 -6.66
CA SER A 36 15.69 16.74 -5.62
C SER A 36 14.99 16.90 -4.28
N ALA A 37 14.86 15.81 -3.52
CA ALA A 37 14.41 15.84 -2.13
C ALA A 37 15.30 14.92 -1.30
N PHE A 38 15.58 15.33 -0.06
CA PHE A 38 16.48 14.62 0.86
C PHE A 38 15.75 14.24 2.14
N VAL A 39 16.10 13.11 2.74
CA VAL A 39 15.42 12.59 3.94
C VAL A 39 15.47 13.62 5.07
N GLU A 40 14.29 13.96 5.58
CA GLU A 40 14.14 14.74 6.81
C GLU A 40 13.80 13.81 7.98
N LYS A 41 12.91 12.84 7.75
CA LYS A 41 12.48 11.86 8.75
C LYS A 41 12.16 10.54 8.10
N ALA A 42 12.53 9.44 8.76
CA ALA A 42 12.21 8.10 8.31
C ALA A 42 11.69 7.25 9.47
N GLY A 43 10.87 6.27 9.14
CA GLY A 43 10.45 5.20 10.05
C GLY A 43 10.26 3.89 9.28
N PRO A 44 9.86 2.81 9.97
CA PRO A 44 9.75 1.48 9.36
C PRO A 44 8.78 1.41 8.19
N THR A 45 7.77 2.29 8.18
CA THR A 45 6.67 2.28 7.20
C THR A 45 6.53 3.60 6.43
N TYR A 46 7.48 4.54 6.57
CA TYR A 46 7.40 5.81 5.88
C TYR A 46 8.76 6.50 5.71
N VAL A 47 8.83 7.40 4.73
CA VAL A 47 9.90 8.39 4.60
C VAL A 47 9.29 9.74 4.25
N ALA A 48 9.74 10.79 4.94
CA ALA A 48 9.46 12.18 4.64
C ALA A 48 10.76 12.84 4.17
N MET A 49 10.69 13.49 3.01
CA MET A 49 11.83 14.13 2.36
C MET A 49 11.52 15.61 2.12
N ARG A 50 12.56 16.43 2.31
CA ARG A 50 12.52 17.88 2.08
C ARG A 50 13.12 18.21 0.73
N GLY A 51 12.30 18.79 -0.15
CA GLY A 51 12.69 19.34 -1.43
C GLY A 51 13.31 20.74 -1.32
N GLN A 52 13.94 21.18 -2.41
CA GLN A 52 14.38 22.57 -2.56
C GLN A 52 13.16 23.51 -2.48
N GLY A 53 13.28 24.63 -1.77
CA GLY A 53 12.17 25.58 -1.56
C GLY A 53 11.26 25.26 -0.37
N GLY A 54 11.56 24.21 0.41
CA GLY A 54 10.81 23.86 1.62
C GLY A 54 9.58 22.99 1.38
N GLU A 55 9.51 22.35 0.21
CA GLU A 55 8.47 21.41 -0.15
C GLU A 55 8.67 20.05 0.51
N ASP A 56 7.58 19.33 0.75
CA ASP A 56 7.62 17.99 1.34
C ASP A 56 7.18 16.92 0.34
N VAL A 57 7.88 15.79 0.36
CA VAL A 57 7.53 14.57 -0.36
C VAL A 57 7.47 13.43 0.66
N ILE A 58 6.29 12.82 0.79
CA ILE A 58 6.04 11.78 1.79
C ILE A 58 5.66 10.49 1.08
N PHE A 59 6.32 9.40 1.45
CA PHE A 59 5.92 8.05 1.07
C PHE A 59 5.55 7.23 2.30
N GLY A 60 4.46 6.47 2.19
CA GLY A 60 4.03 5.48 3.16
C GLY A 60 3.91 4.10 2.51
N VAL A 61 4.20 3.06 3.30
CA VAL A 61 4.08 1.67 2.86
C VAL A 61 3.25 0.86 3.85
N VAL A 62 2.46 -0.05 3.30
CA VAL A 62 1.66 -1.03 4.07
C VAL A 62 1.84 -2.39 3.41
N ASP A 63 2.23 -3.39 4.20
CA ASP A 63 2.35 -4.76 3.72
C ASP A 63 0.98 -5.33 3.30
N ILE A 64 0.97 -6.02 2.17
CA ILE A 64 -0.19 -6.75 1.65
C ILE A 64 0.23 -8.19 1.31
N PRO A 65 -0.70 -9.15 1.24
CA PRO A 65 -0.35 -10.52 0.85
C PRO A 65 0.38 -10.55 -0.50
N GLY A 66 1.65 -10.94 -0.51
CA GLY A 66 2.46 -11.03 -1.73
C GLY A 66 3.06 -9.72 -2.26
N GLY A 67 3.03 -8.62 -1.50
CA GLY A 67 3.66 -7.36 -1.91
C GLY A 67 3.47 -6.21 -0.93
N THR A 68 3.57 -4.98 -1.44
CA THR A 68 3.42 -3.76 -0.66
C THR A 68 2.50 -2.77 -1.37
N ARG A 69 1.60 -2.15 -0.60
CA ARG A 69 0.85 -0.97 -1.02
C ARG A 69 1.67 0.27 -0.69
N VAL A 70 1.82 1.15 -1.67
CA VAL A 70 2.64 2.36 -1.58
C VAL A 70 1.74 3.57 -1.79
N THR A 71 1.81 4.52 -0.87
CA THR A 71 1.18 5.84 -1.03
C THR A 71 2.26 6.90 -1.11
N GLY A 72 2.07 7.87 -2.00
CA GLY A 72 2.93 9.04 -2.15
C GLY A 72 2.09 10.31 -2.15
N SER A 73 2.56 11.35 -1.49
CA SER A 73 1.89 12.66 -1.48
C SER A 73 2.89 13.80 -1.43
N SER A 74 2.57 14.88 -2.15
CA SER A 74 3.27 16.16 -2.11
C SER A 74 2.32 17.27 -2.57
N TYR A 75 2.72 18.53 -2.39
CA TYR A 75 2.00 19.66 -2.97
C TYR A 75 2.48 20.00 -4.39
N LEU A 76 3.79 19.87 -4.68
CA LEU A 76 4.38 20.23 -5.98
C LEU A 76 5.07 19.08 -6.74
N PHE A 77 5.26 17.91 -6.13
CA PHE A 77 5.99 16.78 -6.73
C PHE A 77 5.09 15.71 -7.37
N ASP A 78 3.84 16.03 -7.71
CA ASP A 78 2.87 15.03 -8.19
C ASP A 78 3.38 14.22 -9.38
N GLN A 79 3.97 14.86 -10.40
CA GLN A 79 4.49 14.14 -11.55
C GLN A 79 5.70 13.26 -11.20
N GLN A 80 6.48 13.65 -10.19
CA GLN A 80 7.70 12.98 -9.79
C GLN A 80 7.36 11.75 -8.96
N ILE A 81 6.33 11.85 -8.12
CA ILE A 81 5.68 10.73 -7.45
C ILE A 81 5.13 9.77 -8.51
N ALA A 82 4.32 10.23 -9.46
CA ALA A 82 3.75 9.37 -10.50
C ALA A 82 4.82 8.59 -11.28
N ARG A 83 5.91 9.28 -11.66
CA ARG A 83 7.05 8.67 -12.35
C ARG A 83 7.80 7.67 -11.48
N PHE A 84 8.01 7.95 -10.19
CA PHE A 84 8.62 6.99 -9.28
C PHE A 84 7.75 5.73 -9.17
N LEU A 85 6.45 5.90 -8.91
CA LEU A 85 5.51 4.79 -8.77
C LEU A 85 5.45 3.93 -10.04
N SER A 86 5.60 4.53 -11.23
CA SER A 86 5.64 3.78 -12.48
C SER A 86 6.95 3.02 -12.73
N THR A 87 8.00 3.26 -11.92
CA THR A 87 9.24 2.45 -11.97
C THR A 87 9.18 1.21 -11.09
N LEU A 88 8.19 1.11 -10.21
CA LEU A 88 8.08 -0.01 -9.29
C LEU A 88 7.69 -1.30 -10.03
N PRO A 89 8.25 -2.46 -9.64
CA PRO A 89 7.87 -3.75 -10.17
C PRO A 89 6.37 -4.04 -10.01
N VAL A 90 5.77 -4.67 -11.02
CA VAL A 90 4.35 -4.99 -11.04
C VAL A 90 4.01 -6.01 -9.96
N TYR A 91 3.04 -5.68 -9.11
CA TYR A 91 2.42 -6.62 -8.18
C TYR A 91 1.46 -7.56 -8.92
N VAL A 92 1.59 -8.86 -8.69
CA VAL A 92 0.62 -9.87 -9.10
C VAL A 92 -0.07 -10.38 -7.84
N ALA A 93 -1.39 -10.16 -7.76
CA ALA A 93 -2.17 -10.60 -6.62
C ALA A 93 -2.08 -12.14 -6.48
N PRO A 94 -1.79 -12.66 -5.27
CA PRO A 94 -1.89 -14.09 -5.02
C PRO A 94 -3.30 -14.58 -5.39
N PRO A 95 -3.43 -15.78 -5.99
CA PRO A 95 -4.74 -16.35 -6.24
C PRO A 95 -5.49 -16.44 -4.90
N LEU A 96 -6.76 -16.00 -4.89
CA LEU A 96 -7.63 -16.17 -3.73
C LEU A 96 -7.60 -17.65 -3.36
N ALA A 97 -7.20 -17.95 -2.13
CA ALA A 97 -7.23 -19.33 -1.66
C ALA A 97 -8.65 -19.88 -1.91
N PRO A 98 -8.80 -21.07 -2.48
CA PRO A 98 -10.11 -21.66 -2.66
C PRO A 98 -10.78 -21.72 -1.30
N VAL A 99 -11.90 -21.01 -1.14
CA VAL A 99 -12.79 -21.19 0.00
C VAL A 99 -13.28 -22.62 -0.11
N LEU A 100 -12.72 -23.51 0.70
CA LEU A 100 -13.27 -24.85 0.85
C LEU A 100 -14.70 -24.64 1.35
N PRO A 101 -15.75 -25.13 0.66
CA PRO A 101 -17.09 -25.09 1.22
C PRO A 101 -17.04 -25.76 2.60
N PRO A 102 -17.80 -25.24 3.59
CA PRO A 102 -17.88 -25.91 4.88
C PRO A 102 -18.23 -27.38 4.66
N PRO A 103 -17.66 -28.32 5.44
CA PRO A 103 -17.98 -29.73 5.30
C PRO A 103 -19.49 -29.91 5.37
N ALA A 104 -20.04 -30.68 4.42
CA ALA A 104 -21.48 -30.90 4.26
C ALA A 104 -22.16 -31.50 5.51
N ASP A 105 -21.38 -31.95 6.49
CA ASP A 105 -21.87 -32.57 7.73
C ASP A 105 -22.22 -31.58 8.86
N ALA A 106 -22.08 -30.26 8.66
CA ALA A 106 -22.51 -29.27 9.66
C ALA A 106 -23.99 -28.84 9.54
N ALA A 107 -24.74 -29.41 8.58
CA ALA A 107 -26.11 -28.99 8.27
C ALA A 107 -27.23 -29.71 9.05
N GLU A 108 -26.94 -30.70 9.91
CA GLU A 108 -27.98 -31.42 10.64
C GLU A 108 -27.68 -31.55 12.14
N ALA A 109 -27.86 -30.45 12.87
CA ALA A 109 -28.07 -30.50 14.33
C ALA A 109 -28.93 -29.31 14.80
N ASP A 110 -30.05 -29.05 14.11
CA ASP A 110 -31.19 -28.34 14.70
C ASP A 110 -32.48 -29.06 14.32
N ALA A 111 -32.77 -30.13 15.05
CA ALA A 111 -34.07 -30.76 15.08
C ALA A 111 -34.28 -31.38 16.46
N THR A 112 -34.60 -30.55 17.45
CA THR A 112 -35.33 -31.02 18.64
C THR A 112 -36.82 -30.95 18.30
N PRO A 113 -37.53 -32.07 18.12
CA PRO A 113 -38.99 -32.04 18.09
C PRO A 113 -39.50 -31.85 19.53
N ALA A 114 -40.19 -30.73 19.76
CA ALA A 114 -41.01 -30.54 20.95
C ALA A 114 -42.17 -31.56 20.94
N ALA A 115 -42.22 -32.41 21.94
CA ALA A 115 -43.28 -33.40 22.15
C ALA A 115 -44.63 -32.73 22.46
N PRO A 116 -45.77 -33.34 22.07
CA PRO A 116 -47.09 -32.89 22.51
C PRO A 116 -47.43 -33.49 23.89
N ALA A 117 -48.01 -32.68 24.78
CA ALA A 117 -48.62 -33.14 26.03
C ALA A 117 -50.08 -32.67 26.09
N ALA A 118 -50.96 -33.68 26.14
CA ALA A 118 -52.34 -33.78 26.64
C ALA A 118 -53.25 -32.54 26.69
#